data_AF-B9KCP4-F1
#
_entry.id   AF-B9KCP4-F1
#
_cell.length_a   1.000
_cell.length_b   1.000
_cell.length_c   1.000
_cell.angle_alpha   90.00
_cell.angle_beta   90.00
_cell.angle_gamma   90.00
#
_symmetry.space_group_name_H-M   'P 1'
#
loop_
_entity.id
_entity.type
_entity.pdbx_description
1 polymer ?
#
loop_
_entity_poly.entity_id
_entity_poly.type
_entity_poly.pdbx_seq_one_letter_code
_entity_poly.pdbx_strand_id
1 'polypeptide(L)'
;MRYTVTEASIYEAQGLKDEALEIYKNILKQDPQNKNAIDAIRRLSGLRSNHEDLNYDMLDFFVNMKSEEEVNEFKRWLIKL
;
A
#
# COMPACT_ATOMS: atom_id res chain seq x y z
N MET A 1 -23.35 -12.98 -3.36
CA MET A 1 -21.99 -13.54 -3.54
C MET A 1 -21.49 -14.02 -2.18
N ARG A 2 -20.82 -15.18 -2.13
CA ARG A 2 -20.24 -15.73 -0.90
C ARG A 2 -18.74 -15.43 -0.92
N TYR A 3 -18.29 -14.54 -0.04
CA TYR A 3 -16.87 -14.19 0.05
C TYR A 3 -16.13 -15.28 0.83
N THR A 4 -14.95 -15.67 0.34
CA THR A 4 -14.14 -16.69 1.02
C THR A 4 -12.75 -16.18 1.31
N VAL A 5 -12.15 -16.67 2.41
CA VAL A 5 -10.76 -16.36 2.76
C VAL A 5 -9.81 -16.77 1.64
N THR A 6 -10.12 -17.88 0.97
CA THR A 6 -9.34 -18.40 -0.17
C THR A 6 -9.35 -17.42 -1.35
N GLU A 7 -10.52 -16.91 -1.73
CA GLU A 7 -10.64 -15.90 -2.78
C GLU A 7 -9.78 -14.68 -2.46
N ALA A 8 -9.96 -14.07 -1.28
CA ALA A 8 -9.17 -12.92 -0.86
C ALA A 8 -7.65 -13.20 -0.89
N SER A 9 -7.23 -14.41 -0.47
CA SER A 9 -5.80 -14.79 -0.48
C SER A 9 -5.22 -14.94 -1.89
N ILE A 10 -6.04 -15.30 -2.88
CA ILE A 10 -5.61 -15.37 -4.29
C ILE A 10 -5.36 -13.97 -4.83
N TYR A 11 -6.27 -13.03 -4.59
CA TYR A 11 -6.09 -11.64 -4.97
C TYR A 11 -4.85 -11.03 -4.30
N GLU A 12 -4.65 -11.31 -3.01
CA GLU A 12 -3.45 -10.86 -2.30
C GLU A 12 -2.17 -11.42 -2.92
N ALA A 13 -2.12 -12.72 -3.23
CA ALA A 13 -0.96 -13.37 -3.84
C ALA A 13 -0.66 -12.83 -5.26
N GLN A 14 -1.68 -12.36 -5.97
CA GLN A 14 -1.55 -11.70 -7.28
C GLN A 14 -1.09 -10.24 -7.19
N GLY A 15 -0.95 -9.68 -5.97
CA GLY A 15 -0.60 -8.29 -5.75
C GLY A 15 -1.78 -7.32 -5.79
N LEU A 16 -3.00 -7.82 -5.99
CA LEU A 16 -4.27 -7.07 -5.97
C LEU A 16 -4.71 -6.83 -4.52
N LYS A 17 -3.89 -6.07 -3.79
CA LYS A 17 -3.99 -5.91 -2.34
C LYS A 17 -5.22 -5.13 -1.90
N ASP A 18 -5.69 -4.19 -2.72
CA ASP A 18 -6.86 -3.37 -2.40
C ASP A 18 -8.15 -4.18 -2.54
N GLU A 19 -8.25 -4.95 -3.62
CA GLU A 19 -9.34 -5.88 -3.89
C GLU A 19 -9.38 -6.99 -2.83
N ALA A 20 -8.23 -7.56 -2.47
CA ALA A 20 -8.12 -8.53 -1.38
C ALA A 20 -8.61 -7.94 -0.04
N LEU A 21 -8.22 -6.69 0.27
CA LEU A 21 -8.63 -6.01 1.49
C LEU A 21 -10.15 -5.79 1.55
N GLU A 22 -10.78 -5.43 0.44
CA GLU A 22 -12.24 -5.30 0.38
C GLU A 22 -12.96 -6.63 0.63
N ILE A 23 -12.47 -7.72 0.06
CA ILE A 23 -13.03 -9.06 0.28
C ILE A 23 -12.87 -9.46 1.75
N TYR A 24 -11.70 -9.24 2.36
CA TYR A 24 -11.50 -9.52 3.79
C TYR A 24 -12.43 -8.70 4.70
N LYS A 25 -12.67 -7.43 4.38
CA LYS A 25 -13.65 -6.60 5.12
C LYS A 25 -15.07 -7.17 5.00
N ASN A 26 -15.45 -7.65 3.82
CA ASN A 26 -16.77 -8.24 3.61
C ASN A 26 -16.93 -9.59 4.33
N ILE A 27 -15.86 -10.38 4.47
CA ILE A 27 -15.85 -11.60 5.30
C ILE A 27 -16.15 -11.24 6.76
N LEU A 28 -15.48 -10.23 7.32
CA LEU A 28 -15.71 -9.84 8.73
C LEU A 28 -17.10 -9.25 8.99
N LYS A 29 -17.77 -8.69 7.98
CA LYS A 29 -19.19 -8.29 8.11
C LYS A 29 -20.11 -9.49 8.34
N GLN A 30 -19.74 -10.67 7.81
CA GLN A 30 -20.53 -11.90 7.91
C GLN A 30 -20.07 -12.79 9.09
N ASP A 31 -18.77 -12.84 9.32
CA ASP A 31 -18.11 -13.60 10.39
C ASP A 31 -17.07 -12.72 11.09
N PRO A 32 -17.48 -11.94 12.10
CA PRO A 32 -16.58 -11.02 12.80
C PRO A 32 -15.43 -11.71 13.55
N GLN A 33 -15.50 -13.02 13.80
CA GLN A 33 -14.46 -13.77 14.53
C GLN A 33 -13.49 -14.50 13.59
N ASN A 34 -13.58 -14.26 12.29
CA ASN A 34 -12.71 -14.89 11.31
C ASN A 34 -11.25 -14.43 11.46
N LYS A 35 -10.45 -15.23 12.17
CA LYS A 35 -9.04 -14.91 12.48
C LYS A 35 -8.22 -14.62 11.22
N ASN A 36 -8.42 -15.38 10.14
CA ASN A 36 -7.68 -15.20 8.89
C ASN A 36 -7.94 -13.83 8.26
N ALA A 37 -9.20 -13.39 8.25
CA ALA A 37 -9.56 -12.07 7.72
C ALA A 37 -9.07 -10.93 8.63
N ILE A 38 -9.10 -11.11 9.95
CA ILE A 38 -8.52 -10.15 10.90
C ILE A 38 -7.01 -9.98 10.65
N ASP A 39 -6.28 -11.09 10.59
CA ASP A 39 -4.82 -11.06 10.40
C ASP A 39 -4.44 -10.49 9.03
N ALA A 40 -5.21 -10.81 8.00
CA ALA A 40 -5.00 -10.26 6.66
C ALA A 40 -5.25 -8.76 6.61
N ILE A 41 -6.35 -8.26 7.20
CA ILE A 41 -6.60 -6.82 7.27
C ILE A 41 -5.48 -6.12 8.04
N ARG A 42 -5.01 -6.66 9.17
CA ARG A 42 -3.89 -6.06 9.91
C ARG A 42 -2.63 -5.94 9.06
N ARG A 43 -2.26 -7.01 8.34
CA ARG A 43 -1.10 -7.02 7.43
C ARG A 43 -1.27 -6.04 6.26
N LEU A 44 -2.42 -6.08 5.59
CA LEU A 44 -2.70 -5.28 4.40
C LEU A 44 -2.96 -3.80 4.72
N SER A 45 -3.53 -3.50 5.88
CA SER A 45 -3.73 -2.13 6.36
C SER A 45 -2.46 -1.53 6.95
N GLY A 46 -1.56 -2.36 7.52
CA GLY A 46 -0.21 -1.95 7.88
C GLY A 46 0.70 -1.72 6.66
N LEU A 47 0.43 -2.42 5.55
CA LEU A 47 1.03 -2.14 4.23
C LEU A 47 0.52 -0.82 3.62
N ARG A 48 -0.71 -0.42 3.96
CA ARG A 48 -1.15 0.98 3.82
C ARG A 48 -0.52 1.82 4.94
N SER A 49 0.79 1.94 4.91
CA SER A 49 1.35 3.25 5.20
C SER A 49 0.80 4.17 4.12
N ASN A 50 -0.40 4.71 4.34
CA ASN A 50 -0.79 5.96 3.75
C ASN A 50 0.26 6.93 4.27
N HIS A 51 1.39 7.01 3.58
CA HIS A 51 2.33 8.06 3.83
C HIS A 51 1.64 9.33 3.32
N GLU A 52 0.79 9.92 4.16
CA GLU A 52 0.36 11.30 3.99
C GLU A 52 1.59 12.25 3.95
N ASP A 53 2.75 11.76 4.40
CA ASP A 53 4.06 12.40 4.35
C ASP A 53 4.92 12.05 3.10
N LEU A 54 4.42 11.25 2.14
CA LEU A 54 5.20 11.00 0.91
C LEU A 54 5.17 12.24 0.03
N ASN A 55 6.36 12.78 -0.26
CA ASN A 55 6.52 13.87 -1.21
C ASN A 55 6.56 13.32 -2.64
N TYR A 56 5.38 13.15 -3.24
CA TYR A 56 5.23 12.64 -4.60
C TYR A 56 5.83 13.57 -5.65
N ASP A 57 5.87 14.89 -5.39
CA ASP A 57 6.53 15.85 -6.27
C ASP A 57 8.04 15.58 -6.36
N MET A 58 8.67 15.25 -5.23
CA MET A 58 10.09 14.90 -5.18
C MET A 58 10.39 13.49 -5.69
N LEU A 59 9.42 12.58 -5.59
CA LEU A 59 9.50 11.29 -6.27
C LEU A 59 9.49 11.47 -7.79
N ASP A 60 8.58 12.29 -8.32
CA ASP A 60 8.51 12.59 -9.74
C ASP A 60 9.79 13.32 -10.23
N PHE A 61 10.28 14.29 -9.46
CA PHE A 61 11.55 14.97 -9.72
C PHE A 61 12.73 13.99 -9.81
N PHE A 62 12.83 13.05 -8.87
CA PHE A 62 13.87 12.02 -8.88
C PHE A 62 13.80 11.11 -10.13
N VAL A 63 12.61 10.77 -10.59
CA VAL A 63 12.44 9.91 -11.78
C VAL A 63 12.81 10.66 -13.06
N ASN A 64 12.54 11.97 -13.11
CA ASN A 64 12.65 12.77 -14.32
C ASN A 64 13.96 13.56 -14.47
N MET A 65 14.79 13.65 -13.43
CA MET A 65 16.07 14.38 -13.47
C MET A 65 17.04 13.80 -14.52
N LYS A 66 17.78 14.67 -15.21
CA LYS A 66 18.71 14.29 -16.30
C LYS A 66 20.09 14.94 -16.20
N SER A 67 20.22 16.00 -15.40
CA SER A 67 21.44 16.79 -15.26
C SER A 67 22.07 16.63 -13.87
N GLU A 68 23.35 16.93 -13.78
CA GLU A 68 24.08 16.91 -12.51
C GLU A 68 23.59 18.03 -11.57
N GLU A 69 23.14 19.15 -12.13
CA GLU A 69 22.51 20.24 -11.40
C GLU A 69 21.21 19.81 -10.70
N GLU A 70 20.29 19.12 -11.41
CA GLU A 70 19.03 18.61 -10.83
C GLU A 70 19.30 17.55 -9.75
N VAL A 71 20.30 16.70 -9.95
CA VAL A 71 20.73 15.71 -8.95
C VAL A 71 21.24 16.42 -7.67
N ASN A 72 21.96 17.52 -7.82
CA ASN A 72 22.46 18.31 -6.67
C ASN A 72 21.33 19.04 -5.95
N GLU A 73 20.30 19.50 -6.67
CA GLU A 73 19.08 20.07 -6.08
C GLU A 73 18.31 19.03 -5.25
N PHE A 74 18.12 17.83 -5.80
CA PHE A 74 17.50 16.72 -5.07
C PHE A 74 18.27 16.38 -3.78
N LYS A 75 19.61 16.33 -3.86
CA LYS A 75 20.47 16.10 -2.69
C LYS A 75 20.32 17.18 -1.62
N ARG A 76 20.20 18.46 -2.00
CA ARG A 76 19.97 19.56 -1.05
C ARG A 76 18.63 19.39 -0.33
N TRP A 77 17.58 19.06 -1.08
CA TRP A 77 16.26 18.79 -0.51
C TRP A 77 16.29 17.62 0.50
N LEU A 78 17.00 16.52 0.20
CA LEU A 78 17.15 15.38 1.12
C LEU A 78 17.79 15.74 2.46
N ILE A 79 18.76 16.65 2.45
CA ILE A 79 19.54 17.00 3.65
C ILE A 79 18.87 18.14 4.45
N LYS A 80 17.88 18.85 3.88
CA LYS A 80 17.24 20.04 4.48
C LYS A 80 18.26 21.01 5.11
N LEU A 81 19.26 21.43 4.32
CA LEU A 81 20.12 22.58 4.66
C LEU A 81 19.42 23.90 4.32
#